data_AF-A0A349VYK7-F1
#
_entry.id   AF-A0A349VYK7-F1
#
_cell.length_a   1.000
_cell.length_b   1.000
_cell.length_c   1.000
_cell.angle_alpha   90.00
_cell.angle_beta   90.00
_cell.angle_gamma   90.00
#
_symmetry.space_group_name_H-M   'P 1'
#
loop_
_entity.id
_entity.type
_entity.pdbx_description
1 polymer ?
#
loop_
_entity_poly.entity_id
_entity_poly.type
_entity_poly.pdbx_seq_one_letter_code
_entity_poly.pdbx_strand_id
1 'polypeptide(L)'
;TALRQLRKLVETFRATTLRLTVAGNNYKKDCILVEIMNISSMGPRLVLAADADPGDGQFDIIIVTADQRQELISYIDGLLNGTNVEFKIKPIRASRLAMEWEGNEIHIDDEHKSYFGQQLKLTSLEGIVEIVTGNK
;
A
#
# COMPACT_ATOMS: atom_id res chain seq x y z
N THR A 1 5.86 -8.55 18.19
CA THR A 1 4.91 -8.82 17.09
C THR A 1 5.22 -7.88 15.94
N ALA A 2 4.89 -8.27 14.71
CA ALA A 2 5.10 -7.44 13.51
C ALA A 2 4.49 -6.04 13.66
N LEU A 3 3.26 -5.95 14.22
CA LEU A 3 2.59 -4.66 14.43
C LEU A 3 3.36 -3.71 15.37
N ARG A 4 4.03 -4.22 16.42
CA ARG A 4 4.88 -3.39 17.29
C ARG A 4 6.16 -2.94 16.58
N GLN A 5 6.68 -3.73 15.64
CA GLN A 5 7.84 -3.34 14.83
C GLN A 5 7.44 -2.27 13.82
N LEU A 6 6.31 -2.44 13.12
CA LEU A 6 5.73 -1.43 12.24
C LEU A 6 5.53 -0.11 12.99
N ARG A 7 4.94 -0.14 14.19
CA ARG A 7 4.75 1.05 15.03
C ARG A 7 6.05 1.82 15.31
N LYS A 8 7.15 1.10 15.58
CA LYS A 8 8.47 1.71 15.82
C LYS A 8 9.06 2.30 14.54
N LEU A 9 8.91 1.60 13.41
CA LEU A 9 9.36 2.10 12.11
C LEU A 9 8.59 3.36 11.72
N VAL A 10 7.26 3.35 11.83
CA VAL A 10 6.42 4.52 11.54
C VAL A 10 6.77 5.73 12.39
N GLU A 11 7.34 5.57 13.58
CA GLU A 11 7.74 6.70 14.42
C GLU A 11 8.99 7.41 13.88
N THR A 12 9.96 6.65 13.34
CA THR A 12 11.29 7.17 13.01
C THR A 12 11.60 7.19 11.51
N PHE A 13 10.80 6.50 10.69
CA PHE A 13 11.05 6.37 9.26
C PHE A 13 11.10 7.75 8.61
N ARG A 14 12.22 8.04 7.94
CA ARG A 14 12.39 9.30 7.21
C ARG A 14 11.50 9.26 5.97
N ALA A 15 10.72 10.31 5.75
CA ALA A 15 9.87 10.38 4.58
C ALA A 15 10.72 10.36 3.30
N THR A 16 10.25 9.61 2.31
CA THR A 16 10.86 9.46 0.99
C THR A 16 9.96 10.12 -0.03
N THR A 17 10.55 10.85 -0.99
CA THR A 17 9.78 11.45 -2.06
C THR A 17 9.25 10.38 -3.01
N LEU A 18 7.92 10.28 -3.10
CA LEU A 18 7.18 9.54 -4.11
C LEU A 18 6.78 10.48 -5.25
N ARG A 19 7.03 10.05 -6.48
CA ARG A 19 6.38 10.56 -7.69
C ARG A 19 5.39 9.51 -8.15
N LEU A 20 4.14 9.91 -8.33
CA LEU A 20 3.05 9.01 -8.70
C LEU A 20 2.27 9.63 -9.84
N THR A 21 2.04 8.85 -10.89
CA THR A 21 1.19 9.20 -12.02
C THR A 21 -0.01 8.26 -12.05
N VAL A 22 -1.21 8.82 -11.95
CA VAL A 22 -2.48 8.07 -11.93
C VAL A 22 -3.49 8.77 -12.81
N ALA A 23 -4.07 8.05 -13.78
CA ALA A 23 -5.09 8.59 -14.70
C ALA A 23 -4.71 9.95 -15.33
N GLY A 24 -3.43 10.14 -15.66
CA GLY A 24 -2.89 11.39 -16.23
C GLY A 24 -2.56 12.50 -15.22
N ASN A 25 -2.90 12.34 -13.94
CA ASN A 25 -2.53 13.27 -12.87
C ASN A 25 -1.17 12.89 -12.27
N ASN A 26 -0.34 13.91 -11.97
CA ASN A 26 0.95 13.72 -11.33
C ASN A 26 0.94 14.25 -9.90
N TYR A 27 1.40 13.40 -8.99
CA TYR A 27 1.57 13.70 -7.58
C TYR A 27 3.05 13.62 -7.23
N LYS A 28 3.50 14.57 -6.40
CA LYS A 28 4.80 14.52 -5.74
C LYS A 28 4.58 14.73 -4.25
N LYS A 29 4.89 13.72 -3.44
CA LYS A 29 4.60 13.70 -2.00
C LYS A 29 5.77 13.09 -1.26
N ASP A 30 6.09 13.61 -0.09
CA ASP A 30 7.00 12.94 0.85
C ASP A 30 6.17 12.04 1.75
N CYS A 31 6.40 10.73 1.62
CA CYS A 31 5.59 9.69 2.25
C CYS A 31 6.43 8.79 3.15
N ILE A 32 5.76 8.22 4.16
CA ILE A 32 6.35 7.26 5.10
C ILE A 32 5.82 5.84 4.88
N LEU A 33 4.73 5.71 4.10
CA LEU A 33 4.13 4.45 3.69
C LEU A 33 3.43 4.65 2.35
N VAL A 34 3.59 3.70 1.45
CA VAL A 34 2.84 3.58 0.20
C VAL A 34 2.46 2.12 0.04
N GLU A 35 1.17 1.84 -0.07
CA GLU A 35 0.64 0.49 -0.32
C GLU A 35 -0.26 0.53 -1.55
N ILE A 36 -0.04 -0.40 -2.49
CA ILE A 36 -0.89 -0.56 -3.68
C ILE A 36 -1.74 -1.81 -3.45
N MET A 37 -2.99 -1.62 -3.09
CA MET A 37 -3.82 -2.68 -2.54
C MET A 37 -4.84 -3.20 -3.55
N ASN A 38 -4.84 -4.52 -3.75
CA ASN A 38 -5.91 -5.24 -4.47
C ASN A 38 -6.91 -5.91 -3.51
N ILE A 39 -6.50 -6.17 -2.27
CA ILE A 39 -7.33 -6.69 -1.18
C ILE A 39 -7.30 -5.72 0.00
N SER A 40 -8.23 -5.84 0.93
CA SER A 40 -8.46 -4.81 1.96
C SER A 40 -7.43 -4.70 3.08
N SER A 41 -6.61 -5.74 3.27
CA SER A 41 -5.72 -5.85 4.43
C SER A 41 -4.27 -6.21 4.08
N MET A 42 -3.32 -5.55 4.73
CA MET A 42 -1.92 -5.95 4.79
C MET A 42 -1.72 -6.90 5.99
N GLY A 43 -1.66 -8.20 5.70
CA GLY A 43 -1.65 -9.22 6.74
C GLY A 43 -2.94 -9.25 7.58
N PRO A 44 -3.00 -10.05 8.65
CA PRO A 44 -4.26 -10.41 9.31
C PRO A 44 -4.88 -9.30 10.17
N ARG A 45 -4.20 -8.17 10.38
CA ARG A 45 -4.62 -7.15 11.36
C ARG A 45 -4.68 -5.71 10.84
N LEU A 46 -4.11 -5.44 9.66
CA LEU A 46 -3.95 -4.07 9.17
C LEU A 46 -4.89 -3.83 7.99
N VAL A 47 -6.14 -3.46 8.27
CA VAL A 47 -7.13 -3.12 7.25
C VAL A 47 -6.95 -1.65 6.84
N LEU A 48 -6.25 -1.42 5.73
CA LEU A 48 -5.94 -0.09 5.22
C LEU A 48 -6.91 0.38 4.12
N ALA A 49 -7.49 -0.56 3.38
CA ALA A 49 -8.45 -0.27 2.31
C ALA A 49 -9.72 -1.11 2.55
N ALA A 50 -10.52 -0.74 3.54
CA ALA A 50 -11.67 -1.55 3.99
C ALA A 50 -12.65 -1.92 2.86
N ASP A 51 -12.77 -1.05 1.86
CA ASP A 51 -13.68 -1.20 0.72
C ASP A 51 -12.98 -1.74 -0.55
N ALA A 52 -11.73 -2.23 -0.45
CA ALA A 52 -11.04 -2.79 -1.60
C ALA A 52 -11.74 -4.03 -2.14
N ASP A 53 -12.03 -4.02 -3.44
CA ASP A 53 -12.67 -5.11 -4.16
C ASP A 53 -11.74 -5.61 -5.28
N PRO A 54 -11.16 -6.82 -5.17
CA PRO A 54 -10.25 -7.36 -6.17
C PRO A 54 -10.91 -7.61 -7.53
N GLY A 55 -12.25 -7.59 -7.61
CA GLY A 55 -13.03 -7.82 -8.82
C GLY A 55 -13.31 -6.58 -9.65
N ASP A 56 -13.08 -5.37 -9.13
CA ASP A 56 -13.51 -4.12 -9.80
C ASP A 56 -12.49 -3.50 -10.76
N GLY A 57 -11.34 -4.16 -10.92
CA GLY A 57 -10.27 -3.73 -11.82
C GLY A 57 -9.58 -2.42 -11.40
N GLN A 58 -9.70 -2.01 -10.14
CA GLN A 58 -8.99 -0.86 -9.56
C GLN A 58 -8.04 -1.32 -8.45
N PHE A 59 -6.97 -0.55 -8.24
CA PHE A 59 -6.20 -0.59 -7.00
C PHE A 59 -6.70 0.49 -6.04
N ASP A 60 -6.62 0.20 -4.74
CA ASP A 60 -6.67 1.19 -3.67
C ASP A 60 -5.23 1.58 -3.29
N ILE A 61 -4.82 2.78 -3.71
CA ILE A 61 -3.48 3.30 -3.48
C ILE A 61 -3.47 4.11 -2.19
N ILE A 62 -2.90 3.55 -1.14
CA ILE A 62 -2.75 4.19 0.17
C ILE A 62 -1.42 4.92 0.20
N ILE A 63 -1.46 6.22 0.51
CA ILE A 63 -0.26 7.05 0.68
C ILE A 63 -0.36 7.73 2.03
N VAL A 64 0.56 7.41 2.93
CA VAL A 64 0.66 8.11 4.21
C VAL A 64 1.80 9.12 4.12
N THR A 65 1.46 10.39 4.15
CA THR A 65 2.43 11.48 4.12
C THR A 65 3.05 11.75 5.48
N ALA A 66 4.16 12.50 5.52
CA ALA A 66 4.87 12.78 6.77
C ALA A 66 4.02 13.51 7.83
N ASP A 67 3.11 14.38 7.40
CA ASP A 67 2.13 15.09 8.24
C ASP A 67 1.01 14.18 8.77
N GLN A 68 0.73 13.08 8.08
CA GLN A 68 -0.23 12.05 8.52
C GLN A 68 0.38 10.99 9.46
N ARG A 69 1.65 11.13 9.85
CA ARG A 69 2.34 10.14 10.71
C ARG A 69 1.58 9.83 11.98
N GLN A 70 1.05 10.86 12.65
CA GLN A 70 0.33 10.66 13.91
C GLN A 70 -1.01 9.93 13.72
N GLU A 71 -1.63 10.05 12.55
CA GLU A 71 -2.85 9.32 12.20
C GLU A 71 -2.56 7.82 12.06
N LEU A 72 -1.49 7.46 11.35
CA LEU A 72 -1.04 6.07 11.22
C LEU A 72 -0.61 5.48 12.58
N ILE A 73 0.11 6.26 13.39
CA ILE A 73 0.48 5.89 14.76
C ILE A 73 -0.77 5.58 15.60
N SER A 74 -1.74 6.48 15.60
CA SER A 74 -2.96 6.34 16.40
C SER A 74 -3.77 5.11 15.98
N TYR A 75 -3.84 4.84 14.67
CA TYR A 75 -4.46 3.63 14.14
C TYR A 75 -3.74 2.35 14.63
N ILE A 76 -2.41 2.30 14.51
CA ILE A 76 -1.63 1.14 14.96
C ILE A 76 -1.75 0.94 16.49
N ASP A 77 -1.71 2.01 17.26
CA ASP A 77 -1.85 1.96 18.73
C ASP A 77 -3.24 1.47 19.13
N GLY A 78 -4.29 1.88 18.42
CA GLY A 78 -5.64 1.34 18.60
C GLY A 78 -5.72 -0.17 18.37
N LEU A 79 -5.10 -0.67 17.30
CA LEU A 79 -5.02 -2.11 17.01
C LEU A 79 -4.21 -2.88 18.07
N LEU A 80 -3.12 -2.30 18.58
CA LEU A 80 -2.30 -2.89 19.65
C LEU A 80 -3.06 -2.99 20.97
N ASN A 81 -3.96 -2.05 21.23
CA ASN A 81 -4.83 -2.03 22.41
C ASN A 81 -6.10 -2.89 22.24
N GLY A 82 -6.27 -3.56 21.10
CA GLY A 82 -7.43 -4.41 20.81
C GLY A 82 -8.72 -3.63 20.60
N THR A 83 -8.63 -2.34 20.27
CA THR A 83 -9.80 -1.51 19.97
C THR A 83 -10.21 -1.64 18.51
N ASN A 84 -11.51 -1.51 18.22
CA ASN A 84 -12.00 -1.44 16.85
C ASN A 84 -11.77 -0.02 16.32
N VAL A 85 -10.71 0.17 15.54
CA VAL A 85 -10.32 1.46 14.95
C VAL A 85 -10.35 1.36 13.44
N GLU A 86 -10.88 2.42 12.81
CA GLU A 86 -10.91 2.55 11.36
C GLU A 86 -9.67 3.30 10.87
N PHE A 87 -9.11 2.84 9.74
CA PHE A 87 -8.08 3.58 9.04
C PHE A 87 -8.69 4.72 8.23
N LYS A 88 -8.28 5.96 8.51
CA LYS A 88 -8.97 7.17 8.03
C LYS A 88 -8.39 7.76 6.75
N ILE A 89 -7.16 7.40 6.38
CA ILE A 89 -6.50 7.90 5.17
C ILE A 89 -7.15 7.25 3.95
N LYS A 90 -7.77 8.09 3.11
CA LYS A 90 -8.52 7.61 1.95
C LYS A 90 -7.60 7.22 0.77
N PRO A 91 -7.90 6.12 0.08
CA PRO A 91 -7.12 5.68 -1.07
C PRO A 91 -7.34 6.58 -2.28
N ILE A 92 -6.34 6.61 -3.16
CA ILE A 92 -6.52 7.01 -4.56
C ILE A 92 -6.88 5.75 -5.34
N ARG A 93 -7.99 5.76 -6.08
CA ARG A 93 -8.44 4.60 -6.86
C ARG A 93 -8.05 4.71 -8.32
N ALA A 94 -7.41 3.66 -8.85
CA ALA A 94 -7.06 3.59 -10.27
C ALA A 94 -6.70 2.19 -10.78
N SER A 95 -7.04 1.94 -12.04
CA SER A 95 -6.64 0.72 -12.76
C SER A 95 -5.22 0.74 -13.28
N ARG A 96 -4.59 1.91 -13.40
CA ARG A 96 -3.21 2.07 -13.89
C ARG A 96 -2.49 3.17 -13.13
N LEU A 97 -1.25 2.86 -12.74
CA LEU A 97 -0.35 3.83 -12.13
C LEU A 97 1.10 3.63 -12.59
N ALA A 98 1.88 4.70 -12.50
CA ALA A 98 3.32 4.67 -12.56
C ALA A 98 3.89 5.37 -11.34
N MET A 99 4.95 4.81 -10.74
CA MET A 99 5.57 5.39 -9.55
C MET A 99 7.09 5.32 -9.58
N GLU A 100 7.70 6.29 -8.91
CA GLU A 100 9.14 6.43 -8.72
C GLU A 100 9.40 6.88 -7.28
N TRP A 101 10.42 6.33 -6.63
CA TRP A 101 10.84 6.72 -5.29
C TRP A 101 12.36 6.60 -5.14
N GLU A 102 12.91 7.24 -4.11
CA GLU A 102 14.31 7.07 -3.73
C GLU A 102 14.46 5.78 -2.91
N GLY A 103 14.84 4.70 -3.59
CA GLY A 103 15.04 3.38 -2.99
C GLY A 103 15.01 2.29 -4.05
N ASN A 104 15.28 1.07 -3.62
CA ASN A 104 15.31 -0.10 -4.50
C ASN A 104 14.51 -1.28 -3.92
N GLU A 105 14.03 -1.25 -2.69
CA GLU A 105 13.30 -2.39 -2.13
C GLU A 105 11.80 -2.26 -2.35
N ILE A 106 11.17 -3.36 -2.78
CA ILE A 106 9.73 -3.52 -2.90
C ILE A 106 9.27 -4.81 -2.21
N HIS A 107 8.05 -4.79 -1.72
CA HIS A 107 7.36 -5.97 -1.21
C HIS A 107 6.13 -6.24 -2.08
N ILE A 108 5.97 -7.48 -2.53
CA ILE A 108 4.82 -7.95 -3.30
C ILE A 108 4.33 -9.21 -2.60
N ASP A 109 3.10 -9.16 -2.07
CA ASP A 109 2.52 -10.21 -1.23
C ASP A 109 3.42 -10.58 -0.04
N ASP A 110 4.08 -11.75 -0.07
CA ASP A 110 5.05 -12.20 0.95
C ASP A 110 6.50 -12.20 0.42
N GLU A 111 6.73 -11.68 -0.79
CA GLU A 111 8.03 -11.64 -1.45
C GLU A 111 8.67 -10.26 -1.36
N HIS A 112 9.92 -10.24 -0.92
CA HIS A 112 10.77 -9.05 -0.95
C HIS A 112 11.66 -9.07 -2.20
N LYS A 113 11.69 -7.97 -2.97
CA LYS A 113 12.49 -7.85 -4.19
C LYS A 113 13.25 -6.54 -4.22
N SER A 114 14.47 -6.60 -4.71
CA SER A 114 15.22 -5.41 -5.09
C SER A 114 14.94 -5.06 -6.56
N TYR A 115 14.58 -3.81 -6.79
CA TYR A 115 14.23 -3.17 -8.05
C TYR A 115 15.22 -2.03 -8.32
N PHE A 116 15.97 -2.14 -9.40
CA PHE A 116 16.98 -1.15 -9.81
C PHE A 116 16.54 -0.33 -11.03
N GLY A 117 15.26 -0.40 -11.40
CA GLY A 117 14.72 0.40 -12.50
C GLY A 117 14.35 1.81 -12.03
N GLN A 118 14.00 2.68 -12.99
CA GLN A 118 13.69 4.08 -12.70
C GLN A 118 12.21 4.31 -12.37
N GLN A 119 11.31 3.48 -12.91
CA GLN A 119 9.87 3.67 -12.80
C GLN A 119 9.12 2.34 -12.84
N LEU A 120 8.31 2.10 -11.82
CA LEU A 120 7.44 0.93 -11.74
C LEU A 120 6.07 1.28 -12.32
N LYS A 121 5.59 0.48 -13.28
CA LYS A 121 4.25 0.61 -13.86
C LYS A 121 3.41 -0.57 -13.43
N LEU A 122 2.23 -0.28 -12.88
CA LEU A 122 1.27 -1.29 -12.45
C LEU A 122 -0.03 -1.11 -13.22
N THR A 123 -0.67 -2.21 -13.56
CA THR A 123 -1.98 -2.26 -14.22
C THR A 123 -2.81 -3.33 -13.55
N SER A 124 -3.96 -2.95 -13.01
CA SER A 124 -4.97 -3.90 -12.56
C SER A 124 -5.69 -4.43 -13.78
N LEU A 125 -5.83 -5.75 -13.83
CA LEU A 125 -6.52 -6.45 -14.91
C LEU A 125 -7.81 -7.02 -14.32
N GLU A 126 -8.93 -6.51 -14.81
CA GLU A 126 -10.26 -6.94 -14.38
C GLU A 126 -10.42 -8.45 -14.65
N GLY A 127 -10.83 -9.19 -13.61
CA GLY A 127 -11.26 -10.58 -13.75
C GLY A 127 -10.19 -11.62 -14.09
N ILE A 128 -8.88 -11.35 -13.91
CA ILE A 128 -7.89 -12.40 -14.10
C ILE A 128 -7.81 -13.31 -12.87
N VAL A 129 -8.44 -14.47 -13.03
CA VAL A 129 -8.08 -15.70 -12.33
C VAL A 129 -7.80 -16.74 -13.41
N GLU A 130 -6.53 -16.95 -13.75
CA GLU A 130 -6.11 -18.07 -14.60
C GLU A 130 -5.84 -19.29 -13.72
N ILE A 131 -6.71 -20.30 -13.81
CA ILE A 131 -6.52 -21.60 -13.14
C ILE A 131 -6.27 -22.64 -14.23
N VAL A 132 -5.02 -23.08 -14.37
CA VAL A 132 -4.66 -24.24 -15.18
C VAL A 132 -4.44 -25.43 -14.25
N THR A 133 -5.44 -26.31 -14.17
CA THR A 133 -5.26 -27.64 -13.56
C THR A 133 -4.89 -28.64 -14.65
N GLY A 134 -3.69 -29.21 -14.59
CA GLY A 134 -3.33 -30.35 -15.42
C GLY A 134 -4.18 -31.57 -15.03
N ASN A 135 -4.87 -32.17 -15.99
CA ASN A 135 -5.49 -33.49 -15.79
C ASN A 135 -4.45 -34.59 -16.06
N LYS A 136 -4.12 -35.30 -14.96
CA LYS A 136 -3.31 -36.53 -14.78
C LYS A 136 -1.79 -36.41 -14.91
#